data_AF-A0A949ISX2-F1
#
_entry.id   AF-A0A949ISX2-F1
#
_cell.length_a   1.000
_cell.length_b   1.000
_cell.length_c   1.000
_cell.angle_alpha   90.00
_cell.angle_beta   90.00
_cell.angle_gamma   90.00
#
_symmetry.space_group_name_H-M   'P 1'
#
loop_
_entity.id
_entity.type
_entity.pdbx_description
1 polymer ?
#
loop_
_entity_poly.entity_id
_entity_poly.type
_entity_poly.pdbx_seq_one_letter_code
_entity_poly.pdbx_strand_id
1 'polypeptide(L)'
;MKLASLRHGRDGKLIVVSRDLTKAAEAPVPTLQAALDNWAAAKPKLEQLYRELDAGKAASFAFEPAKCASPLPRAYQWVDGSAYVNHVELVRKSRGAEMPPSFWTDPLMYQGGSDSFLGPRDDILLEDEDWGIDFEGEVAVVTGDVPMGTPAADAAKHIRLLMLVNDVSLRGLTKDELAKGFGFLQSKPSSAFSPVAVTP
;
A
#
# COMPACT_ATOMS: atom_id res chain seq x y z
N MET A 1 10.44 -12.99 2.28
CA MET A 1 11.42 -11.92 2.63
C MET A 1 10.68 -10.63 2.97
N LYS A 2 11.38 -9.67 3.59
CA LYS A 2 10.84 -8.36 3.98
C LYS A 2 11.61 -7.24 3.28
N LEU A 3 10.90 -6.33 2.61
CA LEU A 3 11.46 -5.23 1.84
C LEU A 3 10.93 -3.89 2.36
N ALA A 4 11.77 -2.86 2.35
CA ALA A 4 11.38 -1.50 2.70
C ALA A 4 12.10 -0.49 1.81
N SER A 5 11.62 0.76 1.82
CA SER A 5 12.26 1.87 1.11
C SER A 5 12.65 2.96 2.10
N LEU A 6 13.95 3.23 2.23
CA LEU A 6 14.44 4.41 2.94
C LEU A 6 14.07 5.67 2.15
N ARG A 7 13.82 6.80 2.85
CA ARG A 7 13.62 8.09 2.21
C ARG A 7 14.87 8.51 1.45
N HIS A 8 14.77 8.59 0.14
CA HIS A 8 15.87 8.98 -0.74
C HIS A 8 15.34 9.29 -2.14
N GLY A 9 15.49 10.54 -2.60
CA GLY A 9 14.92 10.95 -3.89
C GLY A 9 13.40 10.74 -3.95
N ARG A 10 12.86 10.49 -5.15
CA ARG A 10 11.41 10.31 -5.37
C ARG A 10 10.91 8.89 -5.16
N ASP A 11 11.77 7.89 -5.39
CA ASP A 11 11.41 6.46 -5.38
C ASP A 11 11.96 5.69 -4.18
N GLY A 12 12.65 6.40 -3.27
CA GLY A 12 13.31 5.80 -2.11
C GLY A 12 14.59 5.06 -2.47
N LYS A 13 15.14 4.37 -1.47
CA LYS A 13 16.27 3.45 -1.61
C LYS A 13 15.87 2.09 -1.04
N LEU A 14 15.90 1.05 -1.87
CA LEU A 14 15.47 -0.29 -1.47
C LEU A 14 16.42 -0.91 -0.44
N ILE A 15 15.84 -1.48 0.60
CA ILE A 15 16.54 -2.24 1.63
C ILE A 15 15.81 -3.57 1.90
N VAL A 16 16.58 -4.55 2.36
CA VAL A 16 16.06 -5.81 2.90
C VAL A 16 16.05 -5.71 4.41
N VAL A 17 14.96 -6.12 5.06
CA VAL A 17 14.77 -6.01 6.51
C VAL A 17 14.78 -7.40 7.15
N SER A 18 15.38 -7.55 8.32
CA SER A 18 15.46 -8.81 9.06
C SER A 18 14.08 -9.28 9.53
N ARG A 19 13.96 -10.58 9.82
CA ARG A 19 12.69 -11.19 10.27
C ARG A 19 12.10 -10.51 11.50
N ASP A 20 12.93 -10.12 12.44
CA ASP A 20 12.55 -9.49 13.71
C ASP A 20 12.37 -7.96 13.60
N LEU A 21 12.55 -7.38 12.41
CA LEU A 21 12.45 -5.94 12.14
C LEU A 21 13.45 -5.09 12.93
N THR A 22 14.63 -5.62 13.27
CA THR A 22 15.66 -4.87 14.02
C THR A 22 16.83 -4.42 13.16
N LYS A 23 17.09 -5.09 12.03
CA LYS A 23 18.22 -4.81 11.14
C LYS A 23 17.77 -4.70 9.70
N ALA A 24 18.57 -3.97 8.91
CA ALA A 24 18.40 -3.88 7.47
C ALA A 24 19.76 -3.93 6.75
N ALA A 25 19.71 -4.27 5.46
CA ALA A 25 20.84 -4.23 4.55
C ALA A 25 20.43 -3.54 3.24
N GLU A 26 21.36 -2.80 2.63
CA GLU A 26 21.12 -2.16 1.34
C GLU A 26 20.93 -3.21 0.24
N ALA A 27 19.88 -3.05 -0.57
CA ALA A 27 19.62 -3.99 -1.65
C ALA A 27 20.55 -3.74 -2.86
N PRO A 28 20.87 -4.79 -3.65
CA PRO A 28 21.67 -4.65 -4.87
C PRO A 28 20.87 -4.08 -6.07
N VAL A 29 19.70 -3.49 -5.81
CA VAL A 29 18.77 -2.89 -6.77
C VAL A 29 18.35 -1.54 -6.19
N PRO A 30 18.27 -0.45 -6.97
CA PRO A 30 18.16 0.90 -6.40
C PRO A 30 16.83 1.16 -5.69
N THR A 31 15.71 0.70 -6.25
CA THR A 31 14.35 1.01 -5.76
C THR A 31 13.46 -0.24 -5.80
N LEU A 32 12.36 -0.23 -5.04
CA LEU A 32 11.39 -1.32 -5.08
C LEU A 32 10.73 -1.43 -6.47
N GLN A 33 10.44 -0.31 -7.12
CA GLN A 33 9.91 -0.31 -8.48
C GLN A 33 10.86 -0.98 -9.46
N ALA A 34 12.16 -0.65 -9.43
CA ALA A 34 13.15 -1.29 -10.29
C ALA A 34 13.28 -2.81 -10.02
N ALA A 35 13.05 -3.23 -8.77
CA ALA A 35 13.00 -4.65 -8.44
C ALA A 35 11.74 -5.31 -9.03
N LEU A 36 10.57 -4.67 -8.96
CA LEU A 36 9.31 -5.18 -9.52
C LEU A 36 9.36 -5.26 -11.06
N ASP A 37 9.92 -4.24 -11.72
CA ASP A 37 10.09 -4.18 -13.18
C ASP A 37 10.94 -5.34 -13.72
N ASN A 38 11.84 -5.90 -12.91
CA ASN A 38 12.68 -7.05 -13.26
C ASN A 38 12.67 -8.13 -12.15
N TRP A 39 11.47 -8.48 -11.69
CA TRP A 39 11.30 -9.31 -10.50
C TRP A 39 11.98 -10.68 -10.59
N ALA A 40 11.96 -11.31 -11.76
CA ALA A 40 12.60 -12.62 -11.97
C ALA A 40 14.11 -12.59 -11.69
N ALA A 41 14.80 -11.50 -12.03
CA ALA A 41 16.23 -11.33 -11.77
C ALA A 41 16.51 -10.76 -10.37
N ALA A 42 15.65 -9.88 -9.86
CA ALA A 42 15.83 -9.23 -8.56
C ALA A 42 15.52 -10.16 -7.38
N LYS A 43 14.43 -10.94 -7.45
CA LYS A 43 13.94 -11.78 -6.35
C LYS A 43 15.00 -12.73 -5.77
N PRO A 44 15.74 -13.54 -6.56
CA PRO A 44 16.72 -14.47 -5.99
C PRO A 44 17.84 -13.75 -5.23
N LYS A 45 18.27 -12.58 -5.71
CA LYS A 45 19.31 -11.75 -5.07
C LYS A 45 18.81 -11.16 -3.74
N LEU A 46 17.58 -10.66 -3.73
CA LEU A 46 16.94 -10.13 -2.51
C LEU A 46 16.70 -11.24 -1.47
N GLU A 47 16.27 -12.43 -1.90
CA GLU A 47 16.08 -13.58 -1.01
C GLU A 47 17.39 -14.11 -0.44
N GLN A 48 18.47 -14.09 -1.22
CA GLN A 48 19.80 -14.40 -0.74
C GLN A 48 20.24 -13.39 0.34
N LEU A 49 20.16 -12.09 0.04
CA LEU A 49 20.50 -11.04 1.00
C LEU A 49 19.67 -11.13 2.29
N TYR A 50 18.38 -11.44 2.18
CA TYR A 50 17.48 -11.65 3.32
C TYR A 50 17.97 -12.81 4.21
N ARG A 51 18.35 -13.95 3.62
CA ARG A 51 18.89 -15.10 4.36
C ARG A 51 20.24 -14.79 5.01
N GLU A 52 21.10 -14.06 4.31
CA GLU A 52 22.41 -13.64 4.82
C GLU A 52 22.28 -12.63 5.97
N LEU A 53 21.33 -11.70 5.87
CA LEU A 53 21.00 -10.73 6.93
C LEU A 53 20.50 -11.45 8.19
N ASP A 54 19.52 -12.35 8.05
CA ASP A 54 18.98 -13.13 9.18
C ASP A 54 20.05 -14.05 9.80
N ALA A 55 21.02 -14.53 9.01
CA ALA A 55 22.15 -15.33 9.49
C ALA A 55 23.30 -14.48 10.09
N GLY A 56 23.18 -13.15 10.10
CA GLY A 56 24.24 -12.24 10.59
C GLY A 56 25.49 -12.19 9.70
N LYS A 57 25.38 -12.57 8.43
CA LYS A 57 26.48 -12.66 7.46
C LYS A 57 26.56 -11.47 6.51
N ALA A 58 25.48 -10.69 6.38
CA ALA A 58 25.47 -9.47 5.57
C ALA A 58 25.91 -8.24 6.39
N ALA A 59 26.54 -7.28 5.72
CA ALA A 59 26.68 -5.93 6.27
C ALA A 59 25.29 -5.35 6.57
N SER A 60 25.09 -4.86 7.79
CA SER A 60 23.78 -4.42 8.25
C SER A 60 23.85 -3.18 9.12
N PHE A 61 22.73 -2.49 9.22
CA PHE A 61 22.50 -1.35 10.09
C PHE A 61 21.16 -1.51 10.82
N ALA A 62 20.93 -0.71 11.86
CA ALA A 62 19.68 -0.75 12.61
C ALA A 62 18.50 -0.34 11.72
N PHE A 63 17.41 -1.13 11.75
CA PHE A 63 16.19 -0.77 11.04
C PHE A 63 15.39 0.25 11.84
N GLU A 64 15.14 1.41 11.25
CA GLU A 64 14.39 2.50 11.88
C GLU A 64 13.17 2.86 11.00
N PRO A 65 11.94 2.44 11.38
CA PRO A 65 10.74 2.72 10.60
C PRO A 65 10.50 4.20 10.30
N ALA A 66 10.96 5.10 11.18
CA ALA A 66 10.84 6.55 10.98
C ALA A 66 11.68 7.09 9.80
N LYS A 67 12.74 6.38 9.41
CA LYS A 67 13.58 6.73 8.24
C LYS A 67 13.04 6.18 6.93
N CYS A 68 11.98 5.38 6.97
CA CYS A 68 11.36 4.78 5.80
C CYS A 68 10.32 5.73 5.18
N ALA A 69 10.17 5.64 3.87
CA ALA A 69 8.95 6.03 3.16
C ALA A 69 7.99 4.82 3.11
N SER A 70 6.81 5.00 2.50
CA SER A 70 6.02 3.84 2.05
C SER A 70 6.86 2.96 1.10
N PRO A 71 6.66 1.62 1.04
CA PRO A 71 7.52 0.72 0.27
C PRO A 71 7.65 1.13 -1.20
N LEU A 72 6.56 1.60 -1.79
CA LEU A 72 6.56 2.42 -3.01
C LEU A 72 6.18 3.85 -2.58
N PRO A 73 7.11 4.82 -2.52
CA PRO A 73 6.79 6.20 -2.14
C PRO A 73 5.83 6.88 -3.13
N ARG A 74 5.93 6.45 -4.39
CA ARG A 74 4.99 6.69 -5.47
C ARG A 74 4.85 5.39 -6.26
N ALA A 75 3.68 5.18 -6.85
CA ALA A 75 3.36 4.03 -7.68
C ALA A 75 2.69 4.50 -8.98
N TYR A 76 2.58 3.58 -9.93
CA TYR A 76 1.85 3.85 -11.17
C TYR A 76 0.33 3.72 -11.01
N GLN A 77 -0.13 3.01 -9.97
CA GLN A 77 -1.55 2.76 -9.74
C GLN A 77 -1.83 2.45 -8.27
N TRP A 78 -2.90 3.03 -7.75
CA TRP A 78 -3.53 2.65 -6.48
C TRP A 78 -5.02 2.41 -6.74
N VAL A 79 -5.46 1.18 -6.57
CA VAL A 79 -6.87 0.81 -6.68
C VAL A 79 -7.28 0.17 -5.37
N ASP A 80 -8.34 0.71 -4.78
CA ASP A 80 -8.79 0.32 -3.46
C ASP A 80 -10.19 -0.28 -3.55
N GLY A 81 -10.38 -1.41 -2.87
CA GLY A 81 -11.56 -2.25 -2.98
C GLY A 81 -12.25 -2.46 -1.64
N SER A 82 -13.56 -2.30 -1.61
CA SER A 82 -14.35 -2.54 -0.39
C SER A 82 -14.69 -4.02 -0.21
N ALA A 83 -13.68 -4.84 0.05
CA ALA A 83 -13.82 -6.31 0.14
C ALA A 83 -14.64 -6.77 1.36
N TYR A 84 -14.64 -5.98 2.44
CA TYR A 84 -15.44 -6.25 3.65
C TYR A 84 -16.81 -5.58 3.52
N VAL A 85 -17.74 -6.21 2.80
CA VAL A 85 -19.07 -5.65 2.44
C VAL A 85 -19.86 -5.14 3.66
N ASN A 86 -19.65 -5.73 4.84
CA ASN A 86 -20.22 -5.24 6.10
C ASN A 86 -19.90 -3.76 6.38
N HIS A 87 -18.68 -3.30 6.08
CA HIS A 87 -18.32 -1.89 6.21
C HIS A 87 -19.22 -0.99 5.35
N VAL A 88 -19.43 -1.36 4.08
CA VAL A 88 -20.27 -0.60 3.14
C VAL A 88 -21.72 -0.55 3.61
N GLU A 89 -22.22 -1.66 4.15
CA GLU A 89 -23.56 -1.73 4.72
C GLU A 89 -23.72 -0.72 5.88
N LEU A 90 -22.77 -0.67 6.81
CA LEU A 90 -22.80 0.25 7.95
C LEU A 90 -22.71 1.72 7.54
N VAL A 91 -21.83 2.06 6.59
CA VAL A 91 -21.71 3.43 6.04
C VAL A 91 -22.99 3.87 5.34
N ARG A 92 -23.72 2.96 4.70
CA ARG A 92 -25.01 3.28 4.07
C ARG A 92 -26.13 3.43 5.09
N LYS A 93 -26.19 2.54 6.09
CA LYS A 93 -27.15 2.63 7.20
C LYS A 93 -27.02 3.98 7.94
N SER A 94 -25.80 4.46 8.18
CA SER A 94 -25.58 5.76 8.84
C SER A 94 -26.06 6.96 8.00
N ARG A 95 -26.21 6.78 6.68
CA ARG A 95 -26.73 7.78 5.72
C ARG A 95 -28.21 7.56 5.37
N GLY A 96 -28.89 6.60 6.00
CA GLY A 96 -30.28 6.25 5.69
C GLY A 96 -30.49 5.65 4.30
N ALA A 97 -29.44 5.05 3.71
CA ALA A 97 -29.50 4.44 2.39
C ALA A 97 -29.55 2.91 2.49
N GLU A 98 -30.36 2.27 1.65
CA GLU A 98 -30.33 0.81 1.49
C GLU A 98 -29.12 0.39 0.64
N MET A 99 -28.59 -0.80 0.94
CA MET A 99 -27.49 -1.38 0.17
C MET A 99 -28.04 -2.21 -1.00
N PRO A 100 -27.77 -1.83 -2.27
CA PRO A 100 -28.04 -2.68 -3.42
C PRO A 100 -27.56 -4.13 -3.23
N PRO A 101 -28.41 -5.15 -3.50
CA PRO A 101 -28.02 -6.56 -3.37
C PRO A 101 -26.79 -6.95 -4.19
N SER A 102 -26.54 -6.28 -5.30
CA SER A 102 -25.38 -6.54 -6.16
C SER A 102 -24.04 -6.38 -5.43
N PHE A 103 -23.97 -5.58 -4.36
CA PHE A 103 -22.73 -5.31 -3.62
C PHE A 103 -22.18 -6.55 -2.90
N TRP A 104 -23.01 -7.60 -2.74
CA TRP A 104 -22.58 -8.89 -2.20
C TRP A 104 -21.86 -9.78 -3.22
N THR A 105 -22.02 -9.49 -4.51
CA THR A 105 -21.52 -10.33 -5.61
C THR A 105 -20.65 -9.58 -6.62
N ASP A 106 -20.70 -8.25 -6.60
CA ASP A 106 -19.99 -7.35 -7.50
C ASP A 106 -19.06 -6.44 -6.67
N PRO A 107 -17.74 -6.70 -6.65
CA PRO A 107 -16.80 -5.96 -5.82
C PRO A 107 -16.74 -4.48 -6.18
N LEU A 108 -16.79 -3.63 -5.15
CA LEU A 108 -16.53 -2.21 -5.32
C LEU A 108 -15.04 -1.95 -5.42
N MET A 109 -14.68 -1.03 -6.31
CA MET A 109 -13.31 -0.56 -6.46
C MET A 109 -13.31 0.88 -6.92
N TYR A 110 -12.35 1.68 -6.45
CA TYR A 110 -12.12 3.03 -6.95
C TYR A 110 -10.63 3.27 -7.20
N GLN A 111 -10.34 4.25 -8.07
CA GLN A 111 -8.98 4.67 -8.37
C GLN A 111 -8.56 5.76 -7.37
N GLY A 112 -7.52 5.50 -6.58
CA GLY A 112 -6.94 6.47 -5.66
C GLY A 112 -5.68 7.15 -6.21
N GLY A 113 -5.25 8.22 -5.54
CA GLY A 113 -3.97 8.88 -5.80
C GLY A 113 -2.79 7.99 -5.44
N SER A 114 -1.73 7.99 -6.26
CA SER A 114 -0.59 7.07 -6.09
C SER A 114 0.78 7.71 -6.21
N ASP A 115 0.85 9.01 -6.45
CA ASP A 115 2.09 9.73 -6.78
C ASP A 115 2.81 10.33 -5.56
N SER A 116 2.14 10.38 -4.41
CA SER A 116 2.58 11.17 -3.24
C SER A 116 2.20 10.52 -1.90
N PHE A 117 2.48 9.23 -1.70
CA PHE A 117 2.14 8.56 -0.45
C PHE A 117 2.92 9.11 0.75
N LEU A 118 2.26 9.15 1.90
CA LEU A 118 2.91 9.46 3.18
C LEU A 118 3.83 8.31 3.59
N GLY A 119 4.85 8.61 4.38
CA GLY A 119 5.62 7.57 5.05
C GLY A 119 4.88 6.97 6.25
N PRO A 120 5.29 5.78 6.71
CA PRO A 120 4.64 5.02 7.77
C PRO A 120 4.59 5.71 9.15
N ARG A 121 5.37 6.78 9.32
CA ARG A 121 5.54 7.53 10.58
C ARG A 121 5.42 9.04 10.35
N ASP A 122 4.96 9.45 9.18
CA ASP A 122 4.67 10.86 8.92
C ASP A 122 3.37 11.27 9.61
N ASP A 123 3.31 12.55 9.99
CA ASP A 123 2.06 13.16 10.42
C ASP A 123 1.10 13.27 9.23
N ILE A 124 -0.20 13.11 9.48
CA ILE A 124 -1.25 13.37 8.49
C ILE A 124 -1.54 14.87 8.55
N LEU A 125 -0.83 15.65 7.73
CA LEU A 125 -0.96 17.10 7.68
C LEU A 125 -2.08 17.51 6.72
N LEU A 126 -3.08 18.19 7.25
CA LEU A 126 -4.22 18.72 6.51
C LEU A 126 -4.49 20.16 6.94
N GLU A 127 -5.13 20.94 6.07
CA GLU A 127 -5.37 22.37 6.31
C GLU A 127 -6.43 22.62 7.38
N ASP A 128 -7.40 21.71 7.52
CA ASP A 128 -8.55 21.86 8.39
C ASP A 128 -8.97 20.52 9.01
N GLU A 129 -9.05 20.47 10.34
CA GLU A 129 -9.47 19.29 11.10
C GLU A 129 -10.99 19.05 11.02
N ASP A 130 -11.78 20.09 10.71
CA ASP A 130 -13.24 20.01 10.59
C ASP A 130 -13.69 19.22 9.35
N TRP A 131 -12.77 18.85 8.45
CA TRP A 131 -13.05 17.97 7.31
C TRP A 131 -13.36 16.51 7.70
N GLY A 132 -13.30 16.19 9.00
CA GLY A 132 -13.63 14.87 9.53
C GLY A 132 -12.57 13.86 9.13
N ILE A 133 -11.33 14.15 9.52
CA ILE A 133 -10.15 13.32 9.27
C ILE A 133 -10.34 11.95 9.93
N ASP A 134 -10.19 10.87 9.16
CA ASP A 134 -10.37 9.51 9.61
C ASP A 134 -9.29 8.58 9.03
N PHE A 135 -9.03 7.49 9.74
CA PHE A 135 -8.11 6.44 9.31
C PHE A 135 -8.88 5.21 8.81
N GLU A 136 -8.33 4.51 7.82
CA GLU A 136 -8.87 3.25 7.33
C GLU A 136 -7.75 2.21 7.27
N GLY A 137 -7.74 1.28 8.23
CA GLY A 137 -6.72 0.23 8.29
C GLY A 137 -7.05 -0.94 7.39
N GLU A 138 -6.18 -1.25 6.44
CA GLU A 138 -6.42 -2.31 5.45
C GLU A 138 -5.16 -3.14 5.13
N VAL A 139 -5.36 -4.16 4.28
CA VAL A 139 -4.29 -4.98 3.70
C VAL A 139 -4.25 -4.71 2.20
N ALA A 140 -3.07 -4.34 1.70
CA ALA A 140 -2.82 -4.12 0.28
C ALA A 140 -1.87 -5.17 -0.29
N VAL A 141 -2.00 -5.44 -1.58
CA VAL A 141 -1.09 -6.31 -2.34
C VAL A 141 -0.39 -5.52 -3.44
N VAL A 142 0.86 -5.87 -3.71
CA VAL A 142 1.59 -5.41 -4.91
C VAL A 142 1.63 -6.56 -5.88
N THR A 143 1.17 -6.34 -7.10
CA THR A 143 1.22 -7.34 -8.18
C THR A 143 2.44 -7.13 -9.08
N GLY A 144 2.81 -8.17 -9.83
CA GLY A 144 3.55 -7.98 -11.08
C GLY A 144 2.57 -7.62 -12.21
N ASP A 145 2.99 -7.86 -13.45
CA ASP A 145 2.11 -7.68 -14.60
C ASP A 145 0.92 -8.65 -14.54
N VAL A 146 -0.30 -8.11 -14.66
CA VAL A 146 -1.56 -8.86 -14.71
C VAL A 146 -2.18 -8.68 -16.09
N PRO A 147 -2.24 -9.74 -16.94
CA PRO A 147 -2.90 -9.65 -18.22
C PRO A 147 -4.38 -9.25 -18.09
N MET A 148 -4.87 -8.44 -19.03
CA MET A 148 -6.29 -8.10 -19.11
C MET A 148 -7.14 -9.37 -19.23
N GLY A 149 -8.19 -9.48 -18.43
CA GLY A 149 -9.07 -10.65 -18.41
C GLY A 149 -8.52 -11.85 -17.63
N THR A 150 -7.51 -11.67 -16.78
CA THR A 150 -7.00 -12.73 -15.90
C THR A 150 -8.14 -13.33 -15.05
N PRO A 151 -8.38 -14.65 -15.11
CA PRO A 151 -9.38 -15.30 -14.28
C PRO A 151 -9.06 -15.15 -12.79
N ALA A 152 -10.09 -15.05 -11.94
CA ALA A 152 -9.92 -14.92 -10.50
C ALA A 152 -9.05 -16.05 -9.88
N ALA A 153 -9.17 -17.28 -10.40
CA ALA A 153 -8.38 -18.43 -9.98
C ALA A 153 -6.86 -18.28 -10.26
N ASP A 154 -6.48 -17.42 -11.19
CA ASP A 154 -5.09 -17.17 -11.58
C ASP A 154 -4.51 -15.90 -10.95
N ALA A 155 -5.35 -14.98 -10.47
CA ALA A 155 -4.94 -13.67 -9.95
C ALA A 155 -3.89 -13.77 -8.83
N ALA A 156 -4.03 -14.74 -7.92
CA ALA A 156 -3.08 -14.93 -6.81
C ALA A 156 -1.64 -15.19 -7.27
N LYS A 157 -1.43 -15.74 -8.47
CA LYS A 157 -0.09 -16.00 -9.05
C LYS A 157 0.66 -14.71 -9.37
N HIS A 158 -0.04 -13.59 -9.49
CA HIS A 158 0.53 -12.29 -9.81
C HIS A 158 0.92 -11.48 -8.57
N ILE A 159 0.50 -11.88 -7.37
CA ILE A 159 0.89 -11.21 -6.13
C ILE A 159 2.40 -11.36 -5.91
N ARG A 160 3.06 -10.27 -5.54
CA ARG A 160 4.50 -10.20 -5.24
C ARG A 160 4.73 -9.87 -3.79
N LEU A 161 3.95 -8.93 -3.25
CA LEU A 161 4.09 -8.45 -1.88
C LEU A 161 2.73 -8.19 -1.24
N LEU A 162 2.72 -8.19 0.09
CA LEU A 162 1.64 -7.74 0.96
C LEU A 162 2.16 -6.62 1.87
N MET A 163 1.29 -5.67 2.21
CA MET A 163 1.57 -4.57 3.11
C MET A 163 0.27 -4.13 3.81
N LEU A 164 0.40 -3.32 4.85
CA LEU A 164 -0.75 -2.63 5.45
C LEU A 164 -0.86 -1.24 4.84
N VAL A 165 -2.07 -0.68 4.84
CA VAL A 165 -2.33 0.71 4.45
C VAL A 165 -3.24 1.38 5.46
N ASN A 166 -2.99 2.67 5.68
CA ASN A 166 -3.94 3.62 6.22
C ASN A 166 -4.48 4.46 5.04
N ASP A 167 -5.71 4.17 4.62
CA ASP A 167 -6.38 4.90 3.56
C ASP A 167 -7.12 6.14 4.11
N VAL A 168 -6.33 7.19 4.35
CA VAL A 168 -6.77 8.42 4.99
C VAL A 168 -8.00 9.00 4.28
N SER A 169 -8.99 9.38 5.06
CA SER A 169 -10.29 9.81 4.55
C SER A 169 -10.80 11.08 5.20
N LEU A 170 -11.43 11.95 4.40
CA LEU A 170 -12.06 13.20 4.86
C LEU A 170 -13.57 13.03 4.80
N ARG A 171 -14.14 12.50 5.89
CA ARG A 171 -15.55 12.06 5.95
C ARG A 171 -16.53 13.20 5.71
N GLY A 172 -16.17 14.41 6.13
CA GLY A 172 -16.97 15.62 5.92
C GLY A 172 -17.14 15.97 4.44
N LEU A 173 -16.17 15.60 3.59
CA LEU A 173 -16.19 15.91 2.15
C LEU A 173 -16.82 14.80 1.30
N THR A 174 -16.85 13.56 1.81
CA THR A 174 -17.21 12.36 1.04
C THR A 174 -18.61 12.41 0.44
N LYS A 175 -19.61 12.90 1.20
CA LYS A 175 -21.02 12.90 0.74
C LYS A 175 -21.20 13.81 -0.47
N ASP A 176 -20.73 15.04 -0.36
CA ASP A 176 -20.92 16.06 -1.40
C ASP A 176 -20.02 15.79 -2.60
N GLU A 177 -18.83 15.21 -2.40
CA GLU A 177 -17.97 14.77 -3.50
C GLU A 177 -18.61 13.63 -4.30
N LEU A 178 -19.11 12.58 -3.64
CA LEU A 178 -19.78 11.48 -4.32
C LEU A 178 -21.06 11.91 -5.05
N ALA A 179 -21.77 12.91 -4.51
CA ALA A 179 -22.96 13.46 -5.17
C ALA A 179 -22.65 14.12 -6.53
N LYS A 180 -21.39 14.52 -6.78
CA LYS A 180 -20.94 15.02 -8.09
C LYS A 180 -20.86 13.91 -9.15
N GLY A 181 -20.80 12.64 -8.75
CA GLY A 181 -20.82 11.47 -9.64
C GLY A 181 -19.47 11.08 -10.25
N PHE A 182 -18.35 11.64 -9.77
CA PHE A 182 -16.99 11.41 -10.32
C PHE A 182 -16.08 10.59 -9.40
N GLY A 183 -16.64 9.90 -8.41
CA GLY A 183 -15.86 9.12 -7.43
C GLY A 183 -15.16 10.02 -6.41
N PHE A 184 -14.07 9.52 -5.83
CA PHE A 184 -13.28 10.24 -4.83
C PHE A 184 -12.09 10.96 -5.46
N LEU A 185 -11.77 12.14 -4.93
CA LEU A 185 -10.51 12.83 -5.25
C LEU A 185 -10.04 13.67 -4.05
N GLN A 186 -10.83 14.66 -3.64
CA GLN A 186 -10.52 15.55 -2.51
C GLN A 186 -10.74 14.83 -1.18
N SER A 187 -11.76 13.97 -1.08
CA SER A 187 -12.08 13.29 0.17
C SER A 187 -11.18 12.08 0.50
N LYS A 188 -10.24 11.75 -0.40
CA LYS A 188 -9.23 10.69 -0.25
C LYS A 188 -7.83 11.27 -0.50
N PRO A 189 -7.23 11.93 0.51
CA PRO A 189 -5.87 12.45 0.43
C PRO A 189 -4.82 11.32 0.37
N SER A 190 -3.54 11.68 0.41
CA SER A 190 -2.43 10.71 0.39
C SER A 190 -2.54 9.65 1.50
N SER A 191 -2.71 8.39 1.11
CA SER A 191 -2.63 7.22 2.00
C SER A 191 -1.19 6.98 2.49
N ALA A 192 -1.05 6.18 3.55
CA ALA A 192 0.24 5.76 4.12
C ALA A 192 0.34 4.24 4.21
N PHE A 193 1.44 3.63 3.76
CA PHE A 193 1.64 2.18 3.86
C PHE A 193 2.57 1.80 5.01
N SER A 194 2.53 0.53 5.43
CA SER A 194 3.44 -0.03 6.44
C SER A 194 4.91 0.16 6.05
N PRO A 195 5.83 0.27 7.02
CA PRO A 195 7.26 0.50 6.73
C PRO A 195 7.91 -0.64 5.93
N VAL A 196 7.26 -1.80 5.87
CA VAL A 196 7.75 -3.01 5.22
C VAL A 196 6.63 -3.59 4.36
N ALA A 197 7.00 -4.09 3.18
CA ALA A 197 6.20 -5.01 2.37
C ALA A 197 6.84 -6.42 2.43
N VAL A 198 6.02 -7.45 2.52
CA VAL A 198 6.47 -8.84 2.70
C VAL A 198 6.07 -9.69 1.51
N THR A 199 6.90 -10.65 1.11
CA THR A 199 6.43 -11.67 0.16
C THR A 199 5.36 -12.56 0.81
N PRO A 200 4.44 -13.15 0.03
CA PRO A 200 3.55 -14.21 0.50
C PRO A 200 4.28 -15.35 1.21
#